data_AF-A0A9E0PHC2-F1
#
_entry.id   AF-A0A9E0PHC2-F1
#
_cell.length_a   1.000
_cell.length_b   1.000
_cell.length_c   1.000
_cell.angle_alpha   90.00
_cell.angle_beta   90.00
_cell.angle_gamma   90.00
#
_symmetry.space_group_name_H-M   'P 1'
#
loop_
_entity.id
_entity.type
_entity.pdbx_description
1 polymer ?
#
loop_
_entity_poly.entity_id
_entity_poly.type
_entity_poly.pdbx_seq_one_letter_code
_entity_poly.pdbx_strand_id
1 'polypeptide(L)'
;MTIVDRATRCFLSWRVVHERTAEIAQAMVYEAPAQRYYSDCFGMYFNLHYGISHYLAMRDKSETYSVEAGNPELRHYLARLVRRSRCFSRSIEALRRHVKLFIYAWNRRQLHRRLFPITRLMLSNSFEHGFIHSTNQQSPRIFPGLVGH
;
A
#
# COMPACT_ATOMS: atom_id res chain seq x y z
N MET A 1 13.15 -3.83 4.28
CA MET A 1 13.35 -2.37 4.36
C MET A 1 12.76 -1.72 3.10
N THR A 2 12.22 -0.52 3.21
CA THR A 2 11.56 0.21 2.10
C THR A 2 11.88 1.70 2.19
N ILE A 3 12.14 2.34 1.05
CA ILE A 3 12.16 3.79 0.85
C ILE A 3 10.97 4.13 -0.04
N VAL A 4 10.16 5.09 0.38
CA VAL A 4 8.91 5.48 -0.28
C VAL A 4 8.95 6.97 -0.55
N ASP A 5 8.63 7.36 -1.78
CA ASP A 5 8.42 8.76 -2.10
C ASP A 5 7.16 9.26 -1.39
N ARG A 6 7.28 10.34 -0.65
CA ARG A 6 6.17 10.87 0.15
C ARG A 6 5.03 11.36 -0.72
N ALA A 7 5.33 12.03 -1.83
CA ALA A 7 4.33 12.67 -2.67
C ALA A 7 3.51 11.64 -3.46
N THR A 8 4.18 10.70 -4.12
CA THR A 8 3.55 9.68 -4.97
C THR A 8 3.12 8.44 -4.19
N ARG A 9 3.68 8.21 -3.00
CA ARG A 9 3.56 6.97 -2.24
C ARG A 9 4.06 5.75 -3.02
N CYS A 10 4.94 5.96 -4.00
CA CYS A 10 5.63 4.90 -4.71
C CYS A 10 6.84 4.43 -3.92
N PHE A 11 7.10 3.12 -3.95
CA PHE A 11 8.36 2.58 -3.44
C PHE A 11 9.49 2.93 -4.41
N LEU A 12 10.54 3.57 -3.91
CA LEU A 12 11.73 3.95 -4.69
C LEU A 12 12.84 2.91 -4.57
N SER A 13 13.07 2.39 -3.36
CA SER A 13 14.02 1.30 -3.12
C SER A 13 13.46 0.35 -2.06
N TRP A 14 13.81 -0.93 -2.14
CA TRP A 14 13.33 -1.95 -1.22
C TRP A 14 14.34 -3.10 -1.11
N ARG A 15 14.33 -3.77 0.05
CA ARG A 15 15.18 -4.93 0.35
C ARG A 15 14.43 -5.95 1.21
N VAL A 16 14.50 -7.22 0.81
CA VAL A 16 14.12 -8.37 1.63
C VAL A 16 15.40 -8.95 2.22
N VAL A 17 15.55 -8.76 3.53
CA VAL A 17 16.76 -9.06 4.30
C VAL A 17 16.36 -9.67 5.63
N HIS A 18 17.20 -10.57 6.16
CA HIS A 18 17.04 -11.10 7.51
C HIS A 18 17.43 -10.06 8.55
N GLU A 19 18.54 -9.36 8.30
CA GLU A 19 19.07 -8.33 9.18
C GLU A 19 19.13 -6.99 8.46
N ARG A 20 18.86 -5.92 9.22
CA ARG A 20 18.95 -4.55 8.73
C ARG A 20 20.35 -4.04 9.06
N THR A 21 21.15 -3.75 8.03
CA THR A 21 22.51 -3.25 8.20
C THR A 21 22.67 -1.86 7.58
N ALA A 22 23.67 -1.10 8.04
CA ALA A 22 23.95 0.24 7.53
C ALA A 22 24.37 0.20 6.06
N GLU A 23 25.10 -0.81 5.62
CA GLU A 23 25.57 -0.99 4.23
C GLU A 23 24.38 -1.16 3.29
N ILE A 24 23.41 -1.98 3.70
CA ILE A 24 22.18 -2.21 2.93
C ILE A 24 21.37 -0.91 2.86
N ALA A 25 21.23 -0.21 3.99
CA ALA A 25 20.52 1.07 4.04
C ALA A 25 21.21 2.13 3.15
N GLN A 26 22.54 2.21 3.18
CA GLN A 26 23.34 3.14 2.39
C GLN A 26 23.16 2.90 0.89
N ALA A 27 23.19 1.64 0.45
CA ALA A 27 22.93 1.29 -0.95
C ALA A 27 21.52 1.72 -1.38
N MET A 28 20.52 1.55 -0.51
CA MET A 28 19.15 1.99 -0.80
C MET A 28 19.05 3.52 -0.92
N VAL A 29 19.78 4.29 -0.10
CA VAL A 29 19.83 5.77 -0.19
C VAL A 29 20.43 6.21 -1.53
N TYR A 30 21.51 5.56 -1.98
CA TYR A 30 22.12 5.87 -3.29
C TYR A 30 21.23 5.53 -4.48
N GLU A 31 20.41 4.49 -4.39
CA GLU A 31 19.42 4.14 -5.42
C GLU A 31 18.24 5.12 -5.50
N ALA A 32 17.93 5.80 -4.38
CA ALA A 32 16.79 6.69 -4.25
C ALA A 32 17.23 8.05 -3.70
N PRO A 33 18.03 8.82 -4.46
CA PRO A 33 18.45 10.16 -4.07
C PRO A 33 17.23 11.07 -3.89
N ALA A 34 17.19 11.81 -2.78
CA ALA A 34 16.10 12.72 -2.45
C ALA A 34 16.63 13.95 -1.73
N GLN A 35 15.98 15.10 -1.86
CA GLN A 35 16.41 16.32 -1.14
C GLN A 35 16.24 16.21 0.38
N ARG A 36 15.26 15.41 0.83
CA ARG A 36 14.92 15.23 2.24
C ARG A 36 14.61 13.77 2.56
N TYR A 37 15.20 13.25 3.62
CA TYR A 37 14.97 11.91 4.14
C TYR A 37 14.32 11.97 5.52
N TYR A 38 13.35 11.09 5.74
CA TYR A 38 12.64 10.93 7.01
C TYR A 38 12.70 9.47 7.43
N SER A 39 13.00 9.21 8.71
CA SER A 39 13.07 7.86 9.26
C SER A 39 12.42 7.78 10.65
N ASP A 40 12.19 6.55 11.12
CA ASP A 40 11.64 6.20 12.44
C ASP A 40 12.65 6.33 13.59
N CYS A 41 13.71 7.14 13.41
CA CYS A 41 14.79 7.32 14.37
C CYS A 41 15.58 6.03 14.71
N PHE A 42 15.51 4.98 13.89
CA PHE A 42 16.34 3.80 14.12
C PHE A 42 17.83 4.14 13.99
N GLY A 43 18.64 3.71 14.97
CA GLY A 43 20.02 4.13 15.17
C GLY A 43 20.92 4.11 13.93
N MET A 44 20.72 3.13 13.04
CA MET A 44 21.56 2.99 11.84
C MET A 44 21.43 4.17 10.87
N TYR A 45 20.28 4.85 10.84
CA TYR A 45 20.05 5.92 9.86
C TYR A 45 20.82 7.20 10.17
N PHE A 46 21.24 7.42 11.43
CA PHE A 46 21.99 8.61 11.81
C PHE A 46 23.39 8.68 11.19
N ASN A 47 23.97 7.51 10.87
CA ASN A 47 25.35 7.42 10.37
C ASN A 47 25.43 7.20 8.86
N LEU A 48 24.31 7.35 8.14
CA LEU A 48 24.30 7.22 6.68
C LEU A 48 24.76 8.51 6.00
N HIS A 49 25.40 8.34 4.85
CA HIS A 49 25.78 9.44 3.98
C HIS A 49 24.61 9.83 3.06
N TYR A 50 24.10 11.05 3.23
CA TYR A 50 22.99 11.59 2.44
C TYR A 50 23.43 12.64 1.38
N GLY A 51 24.74 12.82 1.19
CA GLY A 51 25.28 13.85 0.29
C GLY A 51 24.88 15.26 0.74
N ILE A 52 24.35 16.06 -0.20
CA ILE A 52 23.88 17.45 0.05
C ILE A 52 22.45 17.46 0.61
N SER A 53 21.85 16.28 0.86
CA SER A 53 20.46 16.15 1.26
C SER A 53 20.27 16.36 2.76
N HIS A 54 19.08 16.81 3.17
CA HIS A 54 18.74 16.96 4.58
C HIS A 54 18.15 15.66 5.15
N TYR A 55 18.71 15.17 6.24
CA TYR A 55 18.15 14.05 7.01
C TYR A 55 17.46 14.54 8.27
N LEU A 56 16.22 14.10 8.48
CA LEU A 56 15.41 14.43 9.65
C LEU A 56 14.94 13.14 10.32
N ALA A 57 15.44 12.90 11.52
CA ALA A 57 14.94 11.84 12.39
C ALA A 57 13.66 12.32 13.07
N MET A 58 12.52 11.75 12.70
CA MET A 58 11.22 12.16 13.21
C MET A 58 10.81 11.27 14.38
N ARG A 59 10.69 11.86 15.58
CA ARG A 59 10.10 11.18 16.75
C ARG A 59 8.57 11.20 16.70
N ASP A 60 7.99 12.22 16.09
CA ASP A 60 6.55 12.33 15.90
C ASP A 60 6.10 11.61 14.63
N LYS A 61 5.15 10.69 14.80
CA LYS A 61 4.59 9.84 13.73
C LYS A 61 3.76 10.61 12.69
N SER A 62 3.59 11.93 12.85
CA SER A 62 2.77 12.78 11.98
C SER A 62 3.29 12.84 10.53
N GLU A 63 4.59 12.68 10.32
CA GLU A 63 5.22 12.90 9.01
C GLU A 63 5.49 11.59 8.21
N THR A 64 5.24 10.42 8.79
CA THR A 64 5.54 9.09 8.20
C THR A 64 4.34 8.47 7.47
N TYR A 65 3.24 9.21 7.31
CA TYR A 65 1.98 8.72 6.76
C TYR A 65 2.09 7.94 5.43
N SER A 66 3.00 8.33 4.53
CA SER A 66 3.16 7.64 3.24
C SER A 66 3.79 6.25 3.37
N VAL A 67 4.77 6.09 4.26
CA VAL A 67 5.38 4.78 4.58
C VAL A 67 4.39 3.94 5.40
N GLU A 68 3.64 4.59 6.29
CA GLU A 68 2.58 3.98 7.11
C GLU A 68 1.37 3.51 6.29
N ALA A 69 1.13 4.05 5.08
CA ALA A 69 0.09 3.52 4.20
C ALA A 69 0.57 2.33 3.36
N GLY A 70 1.79 2.39 2.81
CA GLY A 70 2.30 1.35 1.90
C GLY A 70 2.75 0.07 2.62
N ASN A 71 3.39 0.19 3.78
CA ASN A 71 3.94 -0.98 4.48
C ASN A 71 2.86 -1.91 5.07
N PRO A 72 1.73 -1.43 5.65
CA PRO A 72 0.62 -2.31 6.01
C PRO A 72 0.02 -3.06 4.83
N GLU A 73 -0.19 -2.39 3.70
CA GLU A 73 -0.72 -3.03 2.48
C GLU A 73 0.21 -4.15 1.98
N LEU A 74 1.52 -3.89 1.97
CA LEU A 74 2.51 -4.93 1.66
C LEU A 74 2.41 -6.10 2.66
N ARG A 75 2.32 -5.83 3.97
CA ARG A 75 2.16 -6.87 4.99
C ARG A 75 0.88 -7.68 4.80
N HIS A 76 -0.23 -7.03 4.47
CA HIS A 76 -1.51 -7.69 4.20
C HIS A 76 -1.43 -8.56 2.94
N TYR A 77 -0.83 -8.07 1.87
CA TYR A 77 -0.57 -8.85 0.66
C TYR A 77 0.22 -10.12 0.97
N LEU A 78 1.35 -9.97 1.68
CA LEU A 78 2.20 -11.10 2.06
C LEU A 78 1.45 -12.10 2.96
N ALA A 79 0.66 -11.64 3.93
CA ALA A 79 -0.12 -12.52 4.79
C ALA A 79 -1.17 -13.32 4.00
N ARG A 80 -1.87 -12.69 3.03
CA ARG A 80 -2.82 -13.40 2.15
C ARG A 80 -2.11 -14.42 1.28
N LEU A 81 -0.92 -14.08 0.80
CA LEU A 81 -0.11 -14.96 -0.02
C LEU A 81 0.37 -16.18 0.76
N VAL A 82 0.86 -16.02 2.00
CA VAL A 82 1.21 -17.13 2.91
C VAL A 82 0.04 -18.11 3.04
N ARG A 83 -1.15 -17.59 3.36
CA ARG A 83 -2.36 -18.43 3.58
C ARG A 83 -2.76 -19.22 2.33
N ARG A 84 -2.68 -18.62 1.14
CA ARG A 84 -3.10 -19.27 -0.11
C ARG A 84 -2.13 -20.33 -0.61
N SER A 85 -0.85 -20.11 -0.43
CA SER A 85 0.20 -20.92 -1.05
C SER A 85 0.69 -22.07 -0.17
N ARG A 86 0.40 -22.06 1.15
CA ARG A 86 0.79 -23.04 2.19
C ARG A 86 2.31 -23.34 2.32
N CYS A 87 3.13 -22.95 1.34
CA CYS A 87 4.57 -23.22 1.20
C CYS A 87 5.40 -21.93 1.01
N PHE A 88 4.80 -20.74 1.07
CA PHE A 88 5.43 -19.47 0.66
C PHE A 88 6.61 -18.98 1.53
N SER A 89 6.99 -19.68 2.58
CA SER A 89 8.00 -19.18 3.52
C SER A 89 9.40 -19.77 3.38
N ARG A 90 9.65 -20.80 2.56
CA ARG A 90 10.96 -21.49 2.61
C ARG A 90 12.09 -20.85 1.82
N SER A 91 11.79 -19.96 0.86
CA SER A 91 12.82 -19.33 0.03
C SER A 91 12.74 -17.81 0.09
N ILE A 92 13.82 -17.19 0.58
CA ILE A 92 13.99 -15.73 0.54
C ILE A 92 13.91 -15.18 -0.90
N GLU A 93 14.30 -15.98 -1.89
CA GLU A 93 14.23 -15.62 -3.29
C GLU A 93 12.78 -15.57 -3.79
N ALA A 94 11.94 -16.52 -3.39
CA ALA A 94 10.51 -16.44 -3.66
C ALA A 94 9.90 -15.19 -3.02
N LEU A 95 10.24 -14.89 -1.77
CA LEU A 95 9.77 -13.67 -1.11
C LEU A 95 10.20 -12.39 -1.86
N ARG A 96 11.45 -12.31 -2.32
CA ARG A 96 11.95 -11.19 -3.15
C ARG A 96 11.11 -11.00 -4.41
N ARG A 97 10.80 -12.08 -5.14
CA ARG A 97 9.99 -12.01 -6.37
C ARG A 97 8.59 -11.49 -6.11
N HIS A 98 7.95 -11.92 -5.03
CA HIS A 98 6.61 -11.46 -4.68
C HIS A 98 6.58 -10.02 -4.20
N VAL A 99 7.58 -9.59 -3.42
CA VAL A 99 7.74 -8.17 -3.06
C VAL A 99 7.97 -7.31 -4.30
N LYS A 100 8.82 -7.76 -5.25
CA LYS A 100 9.02 -7.09 -6.54
C LYS A 100 7.72 -6.92 -7.31
N LEU A 101 6.92 -7.99 -7.43
CA LEU A 101 5.64 -7.97 -8.13
C LEU A 101 4.64 -7.01 -7.45
N PHE A 102 4.53 -7.07 -6.13
CA PHE A 102 3.68 -6.15 -5.36
C PHE A 102 4.06 -4.70 -5.63
N ILE A 103 5.35 -4.37 -5.50
CA ILE A 103 5.85 -3.01 -5.68
C ILE A 103 5.58 -2.50 -7.10
N TYR A 104 5.80 -3.34 -8.11
CA TYR A 104 5.48 -3.00 -9.49
C TYR A 104 3.99 -2.68 -9.68
N ALA A 105 3.10 -3.54 -9.19
CA ALA A 105 1.65 -3.32 -9.28
C ALA A 105 1.19 -2.09 -8.48
N TRP A 106 1.74 -1.90 -7.27
CA TRP A 106 1.47 -0.77 -6.40
C TRP A 106 1.86 0.55 -7.06
N ASN A 107 3.12 0.67 -7.51
CA ASN A 107 3.62 1.89 -8.11
C ASN A 107 2.81 2.26 -9.37
N ARG A 108 2.48 1.29 -10.23
CA ARG A 108 1.59 1.54 -11.38
C ARG A 108 0.22 2.06 -10.95
N ARG A 109 -0.39 1.48 -9.92
CA ARG A 109 -1.66 1.94 -9.36
C ARG A 109 -1.56 3.37 -8.83
N GLN A 110 -0.51 3.70 -8.08
CA GLN A 110 -0.34 5.04 -7.50
C GLN A 110 -0.16 6.11 -8.59
N LEU A 111 0.68 5.83 -9.60
CA LEU A 111 0.85 6.72 -10.74
C LEU A 111 -0.45 6.89 -11.53
N HIS A 112 -1.18 5.80 -11.79
CA HIS A 112 -2.49 5.86 -12.46
C HIS A 112 -3.49 6.72 -11.69
N ARG A 113 -3.60 6.55 -10.36
CA ARG A 113 -4.51 7.38 -9.54
C ARG A 113 -4.15 8.87 -9.55
N ARG A 114 -2.89 9.20 -9.78
CA ARG A 114 -2.43 10.58 -9.91
C ARG A 114 -2.70 11.18 -11.28
N LEU A 115 -2.55 10.38 -12.34
CA LEU A 115 -2.86 10.80 -13.72
C LEU A 115 -4.37 10.93 -13.95
N PHE A 116 -5.16 10.08 -13.30
CA PHE A 116 -6.61 10.04 -13.40
C PHE A 116 -7.24 10.26 -12.02
N PRO A 117 -7.15 11.47 -11.45
CA PRO A 117 -7.84 11.77 -10.21
C PRO A 117 -9.34 11.69 -10.46
N ILE A 118 -10.03 10.78 -9.77
CA ILE A 118 -11.50 10.76 -9.78
C ILE A 118 -11.94 12.02 -9.04
N THR A 119 -12.23 13.08 -9.79
CA THR A 119 -12.83 14.30 -9.26
C THR A 119 -14.24 13.97 -8.79
N ARG A 120 -14.59 14.45 -7.58
CA ARG A 120 -15.93 14.25 -6.98
C ARG A 120 -17.08 14.69 -7.90
N LEU A 121 -16.80 15.63 -8.83
CA LEU A 121 -17.72 16.11 -9.86
C LEU A 121 -18.03 15.09 -10.98
N MET A 122 -17.15 14.11 -11.25
CA MET A 122 -17.48 13.03 -12.20
C MET A 122 -18.49 12.05 -11.62
N LEU A 123 -18.49 11.84 -10.30
CA LEU A 123 -19.46 10.97 -9.63
C LEU A 123 -20.84 11.63 -9.45
N SER A 124 -20.94 12.96 -9.46
CA SER A 124 -22.25 13.63 -9.44
C SER A 124 -22.96 13.62 -10.79
N ASN A 125 -22.23 13.60 -11.91
CA ASN A 125 -22.84 13.55 -13.24
C ASN A 125 -23.15 12.13 -13.74
N SER A 126 -22.52 11.09 -13.19
CA SER A 126 -22.80 9.70 -13.56
C SER A 126 -23.99 9.08 -12.83
N PHE A 127 -24.55 9.75 -11.81
CA PHE A 127 -25.73 9.28 -11.09
C PHE A 127 -27.05 9.90 -11.57
N GLU A 128 -27.03 10.95 -12.41
CA GLU A 128 -28.26 11.59 -12.90
C GLU A 128 -28.74 11.12 -14.28
N HIS A 129 -27.93 10.36 -15.03
CA HIS A 129 -28.33 9.88 -16.36
C HIS A 129 -28.22 8.36 -16.46
N GLY A 130 -29.35 7.71 -16.14
CA GLY A 130 -29.69 6.41 -16.72
C GLY A 130 -29.95 5.30 -15.72
N PHE A 131 -31.12 5.29 -15.09
CA PHE A 131 -31.93 4.07 -14.93
C PHE A 131 -33.41 4.46 -14.74
N ILE A 132 -34.11 4.54 -15.86
CA ILE A 132 -35.58 4.49 -16.01
C ILE A 132 -35.76 3.30 -16.98
N HIS A 133 -36.48 2.20 -16.72
CA HIS A 133 -37.79 2.03 -16.09
C HIS A 133 -38.06 0.54 -15.78
N SER A 134 -39.01 0.32 -14.84
CA SER A 134 -40.10 -0.69 -14.92
C SER A 134 -39.76 -2.16 -14.58
N THR A 135 -40.53 -2.95 -13.82
CA THR A 135 -41.90 -2.83 -13.31
C THR A 135 -42.08 -3.81 -12.15
N ASN A 136 -42.85 -3.35 -11.17
CA ASN A 136 -43.68 -4.08 -10.22
C ASN A 136 -43.89 -5.60 -10.45
N GLN A 137 -43.55 -6.42 -9.44
CA GLN A 137 -44.32 -7.62 -9.07
C GLN A 137 -44.10 -7.93 -7.58
N GLN A 138 -44.95 -7.34 -6.76
CA GLN A 138 -45.38 -7.94 -5.49
C GLN A 138 -46.06 -9.28 -5.79
N SER A 139 -45.62 -10.34 -5.13
CA SER A 139 -46.41 -11.56 -4.96
C SER A 139 -46.46 -11.90 -3.46
N PRO A 140 -47.66 -12.14 -2.90
CA PRO A 140 -47.88 -12.23 -1.45
C PRO A 140 -47.47 -13.62 -0.93
N ARG A 141 -46.69 -13.65 0.16
CA ARG A 141 -46.52 -14.89 0.94
C ARG A 141 -47.76 -15.11 1.80
N ILE A 142 -48.61 -16.01 1.33
CA ILE A 142 -49.66 -16.66 2.10
C ILE A 142 -48.99 -17.51 3.19
N PHE A 143 -49.17 -17.12 4.45
CA PHE A 143 -48.97 -18.00 5.61
C PHE A 143 -50.33 -18.61 5.98
N PRO A 144 -50.51 -19.94 5.95
CA PRO A 144 -51.63 -20.56 6.65
C PRO A 144 -51.27 -20.69 8.14
N GLY A 145 -52.12 -20.12 8.98
CA GLY A 145 -52.08 -20.28 10.44
C GLY A 145 -52.84 -21.50 10.94
N LEU A 146 -52.85 -21.62 12.27
CA LEU A 146 -53.51 -22.59 13.16
C LEU A 146 -52.68 -23.87 13.37
N VAL A 147 -52.40 -24.28 14.61
CA VAL A 147 -53.35 -24.48 15.71
C VAL A 147 -52.74 -24.12 17.07
N GLY A 148 -53.53 -23.43 17.90
CA GLY A 148 -53.32 -23.38 19.35
C GLY A 148 -54.26 -24.37 20.05
N HIS A 149 -53.74 -25.01 21.11
CA HIS A 149 -54.34 -25.12 22.44
C HIS A 149 -53.33 -25.77 23.39
#